data_AF-A0A8J7Z692-F1
#
_entry.id   AF-A0A8J7Z692-F1
#
_cell.length_a   1.000
_cell.length_b   1.000
_cell.length_c   1.000
_cell.angle_alpha   90.00
_cell.angle_beta   90.00
_cell.angle_gamma   90.00
#
_symmetry.space_group_name_H-M   'P 1'
#
loop_
_entity.id
_entity.type
_entity.pdbx_description
1 polymer ?
#
loop_
_entity_poly.entity_id
_entity_poly.type
_entity_poly.pdbx_seq_one_letter_code
_entity_poly.pdbx_strand_id
1 'polypeptide(L)'
;MSRKLIFRNKSMILFCLFILLASANFGKSKLIEDEETDLTTEDVYFNFNWSLFTGYAVDKTPTAANLVGGYREVLITASSLLCCISKDGVSLWNYTAVGTIGNSPAVVDIDHDGQDEIIFACSSGYVYCLSNTGNVEWTRHYSGENFGGAPAIGDLDNDSHVEILLGGFAGAAVYCLNETGHIKWIYDYIDYIYTPTIADINADGYLEVLAADWTGELLCLDYEGDLLWSYGATSLMETTASVADLDDDGKLEVIFGSDDNWLYCVNSTGDLVWKFLLDGDIQTAAAIGDINNDGNLEIVVGTMASRVNCLDENGTSLWNFTSSYALVGAPALCKLSDSGYLHVVINDYYGYIHVLNHLGGETDSKQMPSYTYGSVIALDLENLDYGYTEFLFGCDDGNLYCYTFSMSAVTNNIEWSGLYGSFTRNGRIDSDRDRLDDETENYCDTGPYQRDTDADGLYDYFEIFSTMTSAKDNDTDDDYIDDGDEYYLYNTNPLNNDTDADGLLDGLEVFTYYTEELDPDTDDDGLLDGEEILVYTTNPFLADSDVDGLDDYDEIFTHFTDPSDSDSDDDTINDGDEINTYLTDPLDDD
;
A
#
# COMPACT_ATOMS: atom_id res chain seq x y z
N MET A 1 -12.27 32.52 -88.52
CA MET A 1 -11.58 31.29 -88.94
C MET A 1 -10.26 31.20 -88.20
N SER A 2 -10.08 30.11 -87.44
CA SER A 2 -8.82 29.48 -87.05
C SER A 2 -7.71 30.26 -86.31
N ARG A 3 -7.46 29.71 -85.10
CA ARG A 3 -6.15 29.34 -84.52
C ARG A 3 -5.44 30.35 -83.62
N LYS A 4 -5.95 30.33 -82.38
CA LYS A 4 -5.34 30.12 -81.05
C LYS A 4 -3.88 30.56 -80.78
N LEU A 5 -3.84 31.23 -79.63
CA LEU A 5 -2.80 31.97 -78.92
C LEU A 5 -1.64 31.15 -78.33
N ILE A 6 -0.65 31.95 -77.99
CA ILE A 6 0.65 31.76 -77.34
C ILE A 6 0.53 31.60 -75.80
N PHE A 7 1.56 30.99 -75.21
CA PHE A 7 2.28 31.36 -73.95
C PHE A 7 2.28 30.37 -72.75
N ARG A 8 3.51 29.91 -72.47
CA ARG A 8 4.26 29.76 -71.20
C ARG A 8 3.57 29.32 -69.89
N ASN A 9 4.13 28.19 -69.41
CA ASN A 9 4.77 27.91 -68.11
C ASN A 9 3.98 27.60 -66.83
N LYS A 10 4.41 26.45 -66.28
CA LYS A 10 4.45 25.94 -64.89
C LYS A 10 3.19 25.37 -64.22
N SER A 11 3.47 24.24 -63.55
CA SER A 11 2.77 23.56 -62.45
C SER A 11 1.88 22.35 -62.76
N MET A 12 2.02 21.36 -61.86
CA MET A 12 1.15 20.22 -61.50
C MET A 12 1.21 18.88 -62.28
N ILE A 13 1.71 17.87 -61.54
CA ILE A 13 1.01 16.62 -61.12
C ILE A 13 1.08 15.31 -61.96
N LEU A 14 1.51 14.25 -61.25
CA LEU A 14 1.28 12.79 -61.33
C LEU A 14 1.63 12.01 -62.61
N PHE A 15 2.45 10.93 -62.49
CA PHE A 15 2.03 9.53 -62.69
C PHE A 15 3.15 8.47 -62.43
N CYS A 16 2.75 7.39 -61.74
CA CYS A 16 3.17 5.97 -61.83
C CYS A 16 4.56 5.44 -61.42
N LEU A 17 4.53 4.63 -60.34
CA LEU A 17 4.87 3.20 -60.25
C LEU A 17 5.95 2.64 -61.20
N PHE A 18 7.07 2.14 -60.66
CA PHE A 18 7.88 1.10 -61.31
C PHE A 18 8.50 0.14 -60.31
N ILE A 19 8.54 -1.12 -60.74
CA ILE A 19 8.69 -2.36 -59.97
C ILE A 19 10.04 -3.03 -60.29
N LEU A 20 10.64 -3.59 -59.24
CA LEU A 20 11.61 -4.70 -59.09
C LEU A 20 12.99 -4.75 -59.79
N LEU A 21 13.95 -5.07 -58.91
CA LEU A 21 15.00 -6.10 -58.95
C LEU A 21 16.47 -5.72 -59.24
N ALA A 22 17.29 -6.23 -58.31
CA ALA A 22 18.69 -6.63 -58.37
C ALA A 22 19.76 -5.58 -57.99
N SER A 23 20.32 -5.77 -56.79
CA SER A 23 21.76 -5.59 -56.57
C SER A 23 22.18 -6.37 -55.32
N ALA A 24 23.05 -7.36 -55.51
CA ALA A 24 23.74 -8.12 -54.48
C ALA A 24 25.18 -7.61 -54.31
N ASN A 25 25.67 -7.69 -53.06
CA ASN A 25 27.08 -7.81 -52.60
C ASN A 25 28.00 -6.57 -52.72
N PHE A 26 28.89 -6.22 -51.78
CA PHE A 26 29.59 -6.96 -50.71
C PHE A 26 30.13 -5.96 -49.65
N GLY A 27 30.19 -6.36 -48.37
CA GLY A 27 30.99 -5.66 -47.34
C GLY A 27 30.76 -6.19 -45.92
N LYS A 28 31.41 -7.30 -45.56
CA LYS A 28 31.39 -7.90 -44.21
C LYS A 28 32.24 -7.09 -43.22
N SER A 29 31.71 -6.86 -42.01
CA SER A 29 32.49 -6.86 -40.78
C SER A 29 31.68 -7.46 -39.63
N LYS A 30 32.12 -8.64 -39.19
CA LYS A 30 31.96 -9.29 -37.87
C LYS A 30 30.63 -9.05 -37.13
N LEU A 31 29.70 -9.98 -37.32
CA LEU A 31 28.60 -10.25 -36.38
C LEU A 31 29.20 -10.96 -35.17
N ILE A 32 28.93 -10.43 -33.98
CA ILE A 32 28.86 -11.20 -32.74
C ILE A 32 27.44 -11.76 -32.78
N GLU A 33 27.34 -13.08 -32.97
CA GLU A 33 26.10 -13.84 -32.76
C GLU A 33 25.99 -14.03 -31.25
N ASP A 34 25.20 -13.18 -30.59
CA ASP A 34 24.46 -13.54 -29.38
C ASP A 34 22.98 -13.38 -29.76
N GLU A 35 22.42 -14.43 -30.36
CA GLU A 35 20.97 -14.61 -30.48
C GLU A 35 20.47 -15.17 -29.14
N GLU A 36 20.08 -14.29 -28.23
CA GLU A 36 19.05 -14.59 -27.24
C GLU A 36 17.78 -13.86 -27.69
N THR A 37 17.17 -14.38 -28.76
CA THR A 37 15.77 -14.08 -29.06
C THR A 37 14.93 -15.16 -28.39
N ASP A 38 14.77 -15.06 -27.08
CA ASP A 38 13.69 -15.78 -26.40
C ASP A 38 12.42 -14.92 -26.49
N LEU A 39 11.84 -14.93 -27.68
CA LEU A 39 10.47 -14.46 -27.92
C LEU A 39 9.58 -15.70 -27.96
N THR A 40 9.46 -16.41 -26.84
CA THR A 40 8.18 -17.04 -26.54
C THR A 40 7.27 -15.91 -26.13
N THR A 41 6.33 -15.55 -27.01
CA THR A 41 5.19 -14.72 -26.62
C THR A 41 4.43 -15.50 -25.56
N GLU A 42 4.76 -15.27 -24.30
CA GLU A 42 3.86 -15.58 -23.20
C GLU A 42 2.64 -14.70 -23.44
N ASP A 43 1.51 -15.33 -23.79
CA ASP A 43 0.27 -14.60 -23.94
C ASP A 43 -0.13 -14.11 -22.53
N VAL A 44 0.06 -12.82 -22.31
CA VAL A 44 -0.30 -12.09 -21.10
C VAL A 44 -1.79 -11.75 -21.16
N TYR A 45 -2.51 -11.87 -20.03
CA TYR A 45 -3.92 -11.47 -19.97
C TYR A 45 -4.23 -10.61 -18.74
N PHE A 46 -4.77 -9.42 -18.99
CA PHE A 46 -5.58 -8.67 -18.03
C PHE A 46 -6.90 -9.40 -17.78
N ASN A 47 -7.05 -9.98 -16.59
CA ASN A 47 -8.28 -10.61 -16.14
C ASN A 47 -9.09 -9.62 -15.31
N PHE A 48 -10.36 -9.43 -15.69
CA PHE A 48 -11.25 -8.56 -14.93
C PHE A 48 -11.66 -9.26 -13.63
N ASN A 49 -11.45 -8.59 -12.50
CA ASN A 49 -11.91 -9.08 -11.20
C ASN A 49 -13.26 -8.48 -10.86
N TRP A 50 -13.28 -7.16 -10.65
CA TRP A 50 -14.46 -6.44 -10.21
C TRP A 50 -14.40 -4.96 -10.61
N SER A 51 -15.55 -4.28 -10.48
CA SER A 51 -15.66 -2.84 -10.62
C SER A 51 -16.64 -2.29 -9.60
N LEU A 52 -16.35 -1.12 -9.03
CA LEU A 52 -17.23 -0.44 -8.09
C LEU A 52 -17.63 0.94 -8.62
N PHE A 53 -18.94 1.20 -8.73
CA PHE A 53 -19.48 2.49 -9.15
C PHE A 53 -19.70 3.41 -7.95
N THR A 54 -19.03 4.56 -7.93
CA THR A 54 -19.10 5.55 -6.84
C THR A 54 -20.17 6.63 -7.08
N GLY A 55 -20.67 6.77 -8.31
CA GLY A 55 -21.59 7.84 -8.69
C GLY A 55 -20.92 9.14 -9.15
N TYR A 56 -19.60 9.27 -8.97
CA TYR A 56 -18.79 10.42 -9.36
C TYR A 56 -17.51 9.95 -10.04
N ALA A 57 -16.91 10.76 -10.93
CA ALA A 57 -15.63 10.39 -11.53
C ALA A 57 -14.59 10.06 -10.44
N VAL A 58 -13.85 8.96 -10.64
CA VAL A 58 -12.74 8.56 -9.76
C VAL A 58 -11.47 9.09 -10.42
N ASP A 59 -11.06 10.29 -10.02
CA ASP A 59 -9.98 11.07 -10.65
C ASP A 59 -8.69 11.11 -9.84
N LYS A 60 -8.71 10.59 -8.61
CA LYS A 60 -7.53 10.48 -7.74
C LYS A 60 -6.98 9.06 -7.74
N THR A 61 -5.67 8.97 -7.53
CA THR A 61 -4.97 7.70 -7.37
C THR A 61 -5.54 6.99 -6.14
N PRO A 62 -5.95 5.72 -6.22
CA PRO A 62 -6.40 4.96 -5.06
C PRO A 62 -5.25 4.80 -4.04
N THR A 63 -5.59 4.68 -2.77
CA THR A 63 -4.65 4.32 -1.70
C THR A 63 -4.99 2.90 -1.25
N ALA A 64 -4.00 2.04 -1.07
CA ALA A 64 -4.23 0.71 -0.51
C ALA A 64 -3.48 0.58 0.83
N ALA A 65 -4.16 0.06 1.85
CA ALA A 65 -3.64 -0.09 3.20
C ALA A 65 -4.29 -1.28 3.90
N ASN A 66 -3.63 -1.83 4.91
CA ASN A 66 -4.18 -2.91 5.73
C ASN A 66 -4.88 -2.29 6.95
N LEU A 67 -6.19 -2.08 6.85
CA LEU A 67 -6.98 -1.39 7.87
C LEU A 67 -7.55 -2.33 8.93
N VAL A 68 -7.77 -3.61 8.59
CA VAL A 68 -8.52 -4.58 9.43
C VAL A 68 -7.75 -5.90 9.64
N GLY A 69 -6.50 -5.99 9.19
CA GLY A 69 -5.70 -7.22 9.28
C GLY A 69 -5.88 -8.15 8.08
N GLY A 70 -4.82 -8.91 7.75
CA GLY A 70 -4.82 -9.95 6.71
C GLY A 70 -4.73 -9.48 5.26
N TYR A 71 -5.54 -8.50 4.84
CA TYR A 71 -5.62 -8.05 3.44
C TYR A 71 -5.44 -6.53 3.30
N ARG A 72 -5.22 -6.04 2.07
CA ARG A 72 -5.23 -4.60 1.82
C ARG A 72 -6.60 -4.14 1.34
N GLU A 73 -7.21 -3.24 2.09
CA GLU A 73 -8.35 -2.46 1.65
C GLU A 73 -7.91 -1.36 0.68
N VAL A 74 -8.83 -0.96 -0.20
CA VAL A 74 -8.65 0.11 -1.16
C VAL A 74 -9.51 1.30 -0.77
N LEU A 75 -8.86 2.43 -0.53
CA LEU A 75 -9.47 3.73 -0.30
C LEU A 75 -9.49 4.54 -1.61
N ILE A 76 -10.67 5.04 -1.96
CA ILE A 76 -10.83 5.96 -3.09
C ILE A 76 -11.63 7.19 -2.71
N THR A 77 -11.28 8.29 -3.36
CA THR A 77 -12.00 9.55 -3.24
C THR A 77 -12.65 9.91 -4.56
N ALA A 78 -13.92 10.30 -4.53
CA ALA A 78 -14.66 10.74 -5.70
C ALA A 78 -15.58 11.91 -5.34
N SER A 79 -15.25 13.11 -5.82
CA SER A 79 -15.94 14.35 -5.40
C SER A 79 -15.87 14.52 -3.86
N SER A 80 -16.99 14.46 -3.14
CA SER A 80 -17.02 14.57 -1.67
C SER A 80 -17.05 13.22 -0.95
N LEU A 81 -16.97 12.11 -1.69
CA LEU A 81 -17.10 10.75 -1.17
C LEU A 81 -15.70 10.16 -0.94
N LEU A 82 -15.48 9.59 0.23
CA LEU A 82 -14.44 8.61 0.51
C LEU A 82 -15.11 7.23 0.62
N CYS A 83 -14.56 6.23 -0.05
CA CYS A 83 -15.02 4.84 -0.02
C CYS A 83 -13.88 3.95 0.43
N CYS A 84 -14.15 3.06 1.38
CA CYS A 84 -13.31 1.92 1.72
C CYS A 84 -13.89 0.65 1.08
N ILE A 85 -13.02 -0.13 0.45
CA ILE A 85 -13.38 -1.25 -0.42
C ILE A 85 -12.49 -2.43 -0.06
N SER A 86 -13.08 -3.59 0.17
CA SER A 86 -12.33 -4.84 0.34
C SER A 86 -11.58 -5.25 -0.93
N LYS A 87 -10.62 -6.16 -0.79
CA LYS A 87 -9.92 -6.81 -1.92
C LYS A 87 -10.85 -7.39 -3.00
N ASP A 88 -12.06 -7.81 -2.62
CA ASP A 88 -13.05 -8.43 -3.49
C ASP A 88 -14.00 -7.41 -4.16
N GLY A 89 -13.77 -6.11 -3.98
CA GLY A 89 -14.54 -5.05 -4.61
C GLY A 89 -15.86 -4.72 -3.90
N VAL A 90 -16.03 -5.20 -2.66
CA VAL A 90 -17.20 -4.88 -1.82
C VAL A 90 -16.90 -3.61 -1.04
N SER A 91 -17.81 -2.63 -1.16
CA SER A 91 -17.82 -1.41 -0.34
C SER A 91 -18.01 -1.78 1.12
N LEU A 92 -17.01 -1.52 1.96
CA LEU A 92 -17.06 -1.78 3.40
C LEU A 92 -17.80 -0.65 4.11
N TRP A 93 -17.35 0.58 3.89
CA TRP A 93 -17.97 1.78 4.43
C TRP A 93 -17.68 2.99 3.55
N ASN A 94 -18.51 4.02 3.68
CA ASN A 94 -18.42 5.26 2.91
C ASN A 94 -18.55 6.46 3.83
N TYR A 95 -17.75 7.49 3.58
CA TYR A 95 -17.85 8.78 4.27
C TYR A 95 -18.09 9.91 3.28
N THR A 96 -19.01 10.83 3.61
CA THR A 96 -19.27 12.02 2.77
C THR A 96 -18.82 13.27 3.49
N ALA A 97 -17.75 13.88 2.98
CA ALA A 97 -17.14 15.07 3.53
C ALA A 97 -17.89 16.35 3.16
N VAL A 98 -17.64 17.42 3.92
CA VAL A 98 -18.11 18.76 3.57
C VAL A 98 -17.15 19.37 2.55
N GLY A 99 -17.46 19.24 1.26
CA GLY A 99 -16.65 19.77 0.16
C GLY A 99 -16.03 18.66 -0.69
N THR A 100 -15.33 19.05 -1.76
CA THR A 100 -14.64 18.09 -2.62
C THR A 100 -13.33 17.64 -1.97
N ILE A 101 -13.12 16.35 -1.88
CA ILE A 101 -11.85 15.72 -1.53
C ILE A 101 -11.00 15.76 -2.78
N GLY A 102 -9.97 16.61 -2.77
CA GLY A 102 -9.16 16.93 -3.94
C GLY A 102 -7.97 16.01 -4.14
N ASN A 103 -7.80 15.02 -3.28
CA ASN A 103 -6.57 14.28 -3.08
C ASN A 103 -6.82 12.80 -2.74
N SER A 104 -5.79 11.99 -2.93
CA SER A 104 -5.70 10.66 -2.35
C SER A 104 -5.59 10.76 -0.82
N PRO A 105 -6.26 9.88 -0.06
CA PRO A 105 -6.12 9.84 1.39
C PRO A 105 -4.77 9.26 1.79
N ALA A 106 -4.26 9.70 2.93
CA ALA A 106 -3.10 9.11 3.60
C ALA A 106 -3.59 8.20 4.73
N VAL A 107 -2.80 7.17 5.04
CA VAL A 107 -3.13 6.15 6.04
C VAL A 107 -1.95 5.98 6.98
N VAL A 108 -2.21 6.01 8.28
CA VAL A 108 -1.19 5.89 9.34
C VAL A 108 -1.86 5.65 10.69
N ASP A 109 -1.30 4.78 11.51
CA ASP A 109 -1.56 4.70 12.95
C ASP A 109 -1.11 6.01 13.63
N ILE A 110 -2.08 6.91 13.82
CA ILE A 110 -1.83 8.28 14.29
C ILE A 110 -1.83 8.40 15.81
N ASP A 111 -2.50 7.46 16.49
CA ASP A 111 -2.65 7.47 17.95
C ASP A 111 -1.93 6.31 18.67
N HIS A 112 -1.23 5.47 17.91
CA HIS A 112 -0.41 4.35 18.37
C HIS A 112 -1.22 3.22 19.02
N ASP A 113 -2.44 2.99 18.53
CA ASP A 113 -3.28 1.87 18.96
C ASP A 113 -3.04 0.58 18.15
N GLY A 114 -2.19 0.66 17.12
CA GLY A 114 -1.88 -0.46 16.23
C GLY A 114 -2.85 -0.62 15.05
N GLN A 115 -3.84 0.26 14.92
CA GLN A 115 -4.75 0.36 13.79
C GLN A 115 -4.47 1.64 13.00
N ASP A 116 -4.63 1.56 11.69
CA ASP A 116 -4.32 2.68 10.81
C ASP A 116 -5.52 3.62 10.63
N GLU A 117 -5.33 4.92 10.90
CA GLU A 117 -6.30 5.98 10.63
C GLU A 117 -6.19 6.52 9.21
N ILE A 118 -7.30 7.06 8.71
CA ILE A 118 -7.41 7.67 7.39
C ILE A 118 -7.47 9.19 7.52
N ILE A 119 -6.46 9.86 6.96
CA ILE A 119 -6.37 11.31 6.89
C ILE A 119 -6.65 11.80 5.46
N PHE A 120 -7.52 12.79 5.33
CA PHE A 120 -7.73 13.47 4.05
C PHE A 120 -8.17 14.93 4.24
N ALA A 121 -7.99 15.72 3.18
CA ALA A 121 -8.29 17.15 3.20
C ALA A 121 -9.22 17.56 2.05
N CYS A 122 -10.03 18.58 2.29
CA CYS A 122 -11.04 19.04 1.36
C CYS A 122 -10.74 20.45 0.82
N SER A 123 -11.28 20.73 -0.36
CA SER A 123 -11.20 22.04 -1.01
C SER A 123 -11.94 23.15 -0.26
N SER A 124 -12.72 22.78 0.75
CA SER A 124 -13.46 23.65 1.66
C SER A 124 -12.66 24.07 2.90
N GLY A 125 -11.41 23.61 3.02
CA GLY A 125 -10.53 23.89 4.17
C GLY A 125 -10.73 22.94 5.35
N TYR A 126 -11.49 21.86 5.19
CA TYR A 126 -11.63 20.83 6.22
C TYR A 126 -10.55 19.76 6.10
N VAL A 127 -10.07 19.27 7.24
CA VAL A 127 -9.19 18.11 7.38
C VAL A 127 -9.87 17.14 8.32
N TYR A 128 -9.85 15.86 7.96
CA TYR A 128 -10.53 14.78 8.68
C TYR A 128 -9.53 13.71 9.07
N CYS A 129 -9.74 13.14 10.25
CA CYS A 129 -9.21 11.86 10.69
C CYS A 129 -10.37 10.91 10.97
N LEU A 130 -10.32 9.76 10.32
CA LEU A 130 -11.28 8.68 10.50
C LEU A 130 -10.52 7.44 10.94
N SER A 131 -11.06 6.72 11.92
CA SER A 131 -10.66 5.33 12.23
C SER A 131 -10.70 4.43 10.99
N ASN A 132 -10.01 3.29 11.07
CA ASN A 132 -10.08 2.19 10.11
C ASN A 132 -11.51 1.73 9.73
N THR A 133 -12.50 1.93 10.61
CA THR A 133 -13.93 1.62 10.40
C THR A 133 -14.74 2.77 9.78
N GLY A 134 -14.11 3.89 9.47
CA GLY A 134 -14.73 5.06 8.82
C GLY A 134 -15.47 6.00 9.79
N ASN A 135 -15.31 5.81 11.11
CA ASN A 135 -15.84 6.73 12.11
C ASN A 135 -14.92 7.94 12.27
N VAL A 136 -15.51 9.14 12.41
CA VAL A 136 -14.75 10.37 12.60
C VAL A 136 -14.22 10.46 14.02
N GLU A 137 -12.92 10.52 14.17
CA GLU A 137 -12.26 10.81 15.45
C GLU A 137 -12.13 12.31 15.66
N TRP A 138 -11.62 13.00 14.64
CA TRP A 138 -11.56 14.44 14.66
C TRP A 138 -11.73 15.10 13.30
N THR A 139 -12.22 16.33 13.36
CA THR A 139 -12.29 17.23 12.21
C THR A 139 -11.74 18.59 12.58
N ARG A 140 -11.03 19.22 11.65
CA ARG A 140 -10.48 20.57 11.78
C ARG A 140 -10.85 21.40 10.56
N HIS A 141 -11.11 22.68 10.77
CA HIS A 141 -11.48 23.60 9.69
C HIS A 141 -10.59 24.82 9.69
N TYR A 142 -9.87 24.98 8.59
CA TYR A 142 -8.94 26.06 8.31
C TYR A 142 -9.63 27.07 7.40
N SER A 143 -10.16 28.13 8.02
CA SER A 143 -11.06 29.06 7.33
C SER A 143 -10.33 29.86 6.26
N GLY A 144 -10.82 29.78 5.02
CA GLY A 144 -10.23 30.48 3.88
C GLY A 144 -9.24 29.62 3.08
N GLU A 145 -8.98 28.40 3.55
CA GLU A 145 -8.08 27.47 2.88
C GLU A 145 -8.80 26.57 1.87
N ASN A 146 -7.99 26.05 0.96
CA ASN A 146 -8.37 25.06 -0.02
C ASN A 146 -7.21 24.07 -0.12
N PHE A 147 -7.39 22.86 0.39
CA PHE A 147 -6.40 21.80 0.28
C PHE A 147 -6.75 20.93 -0.93
N GLY A 148 -5.83 20.84 -1.88
CA GLY A 148 -6.00 20.00 -3.07
C GLY A 148 -4.85 19.03 -3.32
N GLY A 149 -3.71 19.18 -2.61
CA GLY A 149 -2.65 18.18 -2.58
C GLY A 149 -2.98 17.07 -1.59
N ALA A 150 -2.37 15.89 -1.79
CA ALA A 150 -2.50 14.80 -0.83
C ALA A 150 -1.76 15.14 0.47
N PRO A 151 -2.28 14.70 1.63
CA PRO A 151 -1.52 14.77 2.87
C PRO A 151 -0.25 13.92 2.76
N ALA A 152 0.87 14.42 3.27
CA ALA A 152 2.05 13.61 3.56
C ALA A 152 2.14 13.47 5.09
N ILE A 153 2.47 12.27 5.58
CA ILE A 153 2.48 11.99 7.02
C ILE A 153 3.70 11.19 7.40
N GLY A 154 4.37 11.61 8.48
CA GLY A 154 5.50 10.92 9.08
C GLY A 154 5.97 11.65 10.33
N ASP A 155 6.76 10.98 11.15
CA ASP A 155 7.42 11.57 12.32
C ASP A 155 8.63 12.39 11.84
N LEU A 156 8.48 13.70 11.75
CA LEU A 156 9.50 14.59 11.21
C LEU A 156 10.64 14.81 12.21
N ASP A 157 10.34 14.82 13.51
CA ASP A 157 11.26 15.21 14.59
C ASP A 157 11.75 14.03 15.46
N ASN A 158 11.38 12.81 15.10
CA ASN A 158 11.64 11.56 15.82
C ASN A 158 11.14 11.58 17.26
N ASP A 159 10.03 12.28 17.54
CA ASP A 159 9.42 12.30 18.87
C ASP A 159 8.41 11.17 19.10
N SER A 160 8.31 10.25 18.12
CA SER A 160 7.36 9.14 18.06
C SER A 160 5.91 9.55 17.85
N HIS A 161 5.62 10.81 17.51
CA HIS A 161 4.31 11.26 17.03
C HIS A 161 4.44 11.72 15.59
N VAL A 162 3.41 11.45 14.78
CA VAL A 162 3.45 11.81 13.36
C VAL A 162 2.93 13.22 13.11
N GLU A 163 3.52 13.91 12.14
CA GLU A 163 3.03 15.17 11.61
C GLU A 163 2.29 15.01 10.30
N ILE A 164 1.20 15.77 10.13
CA ILE A 164 0.43 15.83 8.90
C ILE A 164 0.80 17.10 8.12
N LEU A 165 1.32 16.92 6.92
CA LEU A 165 1.74 17.98 6.01
C LEU A 165 0.71 18.20 4.91
N LEU A 166 0.29 19.45 4.70
CA LEU A 166 -0.69 19.84 3.69
C LEU A 166 -0.24 21.04 2.86
N GLY A 167 -0.39 20.94 1.54
CA GLY A 167 -0.24 22.05 0.61
C GLY A 167 -1.54 22.85 0.45
N GLY A 168 -1.48 24.15 0.75
CA GLY A 168 -2.61 25.09 0.59
C GLY A 168 -2.66 25.75 -0.79
N PHE A 169 -3.81 25.70 -1.46
CA PHE A 169 -4.05 26.43 -2.71
C PHE A 169 -4.38 27.91 -2.47
N ALA A 170 -5.30 28.21 -1.55
CA ALA A 170 -5.79 29.58 -1.37
C ALA A 170 -4.96 30.39 -0.35
N GLY A 171 -4.40 29.75 0.67
CA GLY A 171 -3.47 30.34 1.62
C GLY A 171 -2.02 30.32 1.18
N ALA A 172 -1.69 29.55 0.13
CA ALA A 172 -0.35 29.45 -0.44
C ALA A 172 0.71 29.10 0.61
N ALA A 173 0.49 28.06 1.41
CA ALA A 173 1.39 27.71 2.50
C ALA A 173 1.55 26.20 2.63
N VAL A 174 2.67 25.80 3.21
CA VAL A 174 2.85 24.45 3.76
C VAL A 174 2.36 24.49 5.20
N TYR A 175 1.37 23.66 5.51
CA TYR A 175 0.86 23.47 6.86
C TYR A 175 1.45 22.21 7.45
N CYS A 176 2.00 22.31 8.66
CA CYS A 176 2.34 21.16 9.49
C CYS A 176 1.40 21.11 10.68
N LEU A 177 0.68 20.00 10.79
CA LEU A 177 -0.24 19.72 11.87
C LEU A 177 0.32 18.58 12.72
N ASN A 178 0.02 18.60 14.01
CA ASN A 178 0.28 17.48 14.89
C ASN A 178 -0.77 16.37 14.71
N GLU A 179 -0.61 15.26 15.43
CA GLU A 179 -1.45 14.07 15.46
C GLU A 179 -2.94 14.37 15.72
N THR A 180 -3.23 15.45 16.48
CA THR A 180 -4.61 15.90 16.76
C THR A 180 -5.16 16.91 15.74
N GLY A 181 -4.43 17.18 14.66
CA GLY A 181 -4.78 18.15 13.64
C GLY A 181 -4.69 19.60 14.10
N HIS A 182 -3.82 19.94 15.06
CA HIS A 182 -3.50 21.32 15.43
C HIS A 182 -2.21 21.78 14.75
N ILE A 183 -2.16 23.03 14.30
CA ILE A 183 -0.97 23.59 13.63
C ILE A 183 0.25 23.56 14.57
N LYS A 184 1.31 22.86 14.18
CA LYS A 184 2.66 23.00 14.76
C LYS A 184 3.32 24.25 14.17
N TRP A 185 3.37 24.33 12.84
CA TRP A 185 3.94 25.48 12.12
C TRP A 185 3.29 25.67 10.74
N ILE A 186 3.50 26.86 10.17
CA ILE A 186 3.07 27.23 8.82
C ILE A 186 4.26 27.90 8.14
N TYR A 187 4.65 27.40 6.98
CA TYR A 187 5.55 28.12 6.09
C TYR A 187 4.71 28.96 5.12
N ASP A 188 4.53 30.23 5.46
CA ASP A 188 3.80 31.19 4.63
C ASP A 188 4.55 31.40 3.31
N TYR A 189 3.89 31.04 2.22
CA TYR A 189 4.40 31.24 0.87
C TYR A 189 3.39 32.05 0.04
N ILE A 190 3.74 32.43 -1.19
CA ILE A 190 2.93 33.39 -1.97
C ILE A 190 2.10 32.70 -3.05
N ASP A 191 2.44 31.46 -3.41
CA ASP A 191 1.80 30.70 -4.48
C ASP A 191 1.36 29.29 -4.08
N TYR A 192 0.54 28.66 -4.93
CA TYR A 192 -0.09 27.37 -4.65
C TYR A 192 0.96 26.29 -4.40
N ILE A 193 0.80 25.56 -3.29
CA ILE A 193 1.63 24.42 -2.96
C ILE A 193 0.88 23.13 -3.33
N TYR A 194 1.56 22.24 -4.06
CA TYR A 194 1.05 20.92 -4.41
C TYR A 194 1.20 19.91 -3.25
N THR A 195 1.10 18.61 -3.55
CA THR A 195 1.37 17.54 -2.58
C THR A 195 2.83 17.65 -2.09
N PRO A 196 3.07 17.80 -0.77
CA PRO A 196 4.41 17.74 -0.21
C PRO A 196 4.96 16.30 -0.25
N THR A 197 6.29 16.17 -0.30
CA THR A 197 7.02 14.91 -0.11
C THR A 197 7.83 15.03 1.17
N ILE A 198 7.90 13.97 1.97
CA ILE A 198 8.75 13.93 3.18
C ILE A 198 9.79 12.82 3.06
N ALA A 199 11.02 13.10 3.46
CA ALA A 199 12.11 12.13 3.54
C ALA A 199 13.33 12.72 4.27
N ASP A 200 14.20 11.89 4.83
CA ASP A 200 15.52 12.31 5.32
C ASP A 200 16.45 12.53 4.12
N ILE A 201 16.42 13.75 3.58
CA ILE A 201 17.13 14.09 2.35
C ILE A 201 18.63 14.19 2.62
N ASN A 202 18.99 14.69 3.80
CA ASN A 202 20.35 15.08 4.12
C ASN A 202 21.14 14.03 4.94
N ALA A 203 20.45 12.97 5.38
CA ALA A 203 20.94 11.85 6.20
C ALA A 203 21.34 12.27 7.63
N ASP A 204 20.59 13.19 8.24
CA ASP A 204 20.80 13.57 9.65
C ASP A 204 19.87 12.86 10.63
N GLY A 205 18.94 12.05 10.11
CA GLY A 205 17.95 11.29 10.85
C GLY A 205 16.60 11.96 10.97
N TYR A 206 16.46 13.24 10.63
CA TYR A 206 15.19 13.97 10.65
C TYR A 206 14.58 14.01 9.24
N LEU A 207 13.24 14.08 9.14
CA LEU A 207 12.59 14.17 7.83
C LEU A 207 12.50 15.64 7.39
N GLU A 208 12.97 15.93 6.19
CA GLU A 208 12.73 17.20 5.50
C GLU A 208 11.39 17.19 4.75
N VAL A 209 10.85 18.38 4.53
CA VAL A 209 9.64 18.60 3.73
C VAL A 209 10.00 19.25 2.39
N LEU A 210 9.71 18.55 1.31
CA LEU A 210 9.78 19.06 -0.05
C LEU A 210 8.42 19.57 -0.50
N ALA A 211 8.36 20.81 -0.98
CA ALA A 211 7.13 21.42 -1.45
C ALA A 211 7.36 22.19 -2.75
N ALA A 212 6.68 21.77 -3.82
CA ALA A 212 6.70 22.47 -5.10
C ALA A 212 5.59 23.52 -5.16
N ASP A 213 5.94 24.73 -5.59
CA ASP A 213 4.98 25.77 -5.91
C ASP A 213 4.52 25.70 -7.38
N TRP A 214 3.41 26.36 -7.67
CA TRP A 214 2.89 26.47 -9.05
C TRP A 214 3.80 27.28 -9.98
N THR A 215 4.67 28.13 -9.47
CA THR A 215 5.52 29.02 -10.28
C THR A 215 6.82 28.37 -10.78
N GLY A 216 7.15 27.21 -10.23
CA GLY A 216 8.35 26.45 -10.57
C GLY A 216 9.44 26.47 -9.49
N GLU A 217 9.14 26.83 -8.25
CA GLU A 217 10.08 26.77 -7.13
C GLU A 217 9.83 25.52 -6.27
N LEU A 218 10.88 24.72 -6.10
CA LEU A 218 10.92 23.62 -5.15
C LEU A 218 11.58 24.10 -3.86
N LEU A 219 10.88 23.97 -2.75
CA LEU A 219 11.34 24.29 -1.40
C LEU A 219 11.76 23.01 -0.69
N CYS A 220 12.80 23.09 0.12
CA CYS A 220 13.16 22.08 1.12
C CYS A 220 13.19 22.75 2.50
N LEU A 221 12.32 22.29 3.39
CA LEU A 221 12.18 22.77 4.76
C LEU A 221 12.68 21.69 5.72
N ASP A 222 13.25 22.09 6.85
CA ASP A 222 13.50 21.17 7.96
C ASP A 222 12.21 20.81 8.72
N TYR A 223 12.33 19.95 9.73
CA TYR A 223 11.22 19.49 10.55
C TYR A 223 10.53 20.61 11.35
N GLU A 224 11.19 21.75 11.58
CA GLU A 224 10.61 22.93 12.21
C GLU A 224 9.97 23.91 11.21
N GLY A 225 10.06 23.62 9.91
CA GLY A 225 9.52 24.44 8.84
C GLY A 225 10.44 25.58 8.41
N ASP A 226 11.71 25.58 8.81
CA ASP A 226 12.71 26.55 8.37
C ASP A 226 13.29 26.14 7.00
N LEU A 227 13.48 27.12 6.10
CA LEU A 227 14.00 26.87 4.75
C LEU A 227 15.48 26.47 4.77
N LEU A 228 15.77 25.26 4.31
CA LEU A 228 17.14 24.76 4.10
C LEU A 228 17.71 25.23 2.76
N TRP A 229 16.97 24.98 1.68
CA TRP A 229 17.32 25.41 0.33
C TRP A 229 16.08 25.51 -0.56
N SER A 230 16.22 26.20 -1.69
CA SER A 230 15.21 26.19 -2.76
C SER A 230 15.86 26.11 -4.14
N TYR A 231 15.13 25.55 -5.09
CA TYR A 231 15.55 25.44 -6.48
C TYR A 231 14.44 25.90 -7.43
N GLY A 232 14.76 26.84 -8.32
CA GLY A 232 13.82 27.36 -9.31
C GLY A 232 13.98 26.72 -10.69
N ALA A 233 12.97 25.96 -11.11
CA ALA A 233 12.71 25.62 -12.51
C ALA A 233 12.33 26.87 -13.33
N THR A 234 12.27 26.74 -14.66
CA THR A 234 12.00 27.89 -15.54
C THR A 234 10.54 28.04 -15.94
N SER A 235 9.68 27.10 -15.53
CA SER A 235 8.24 27.09 -15.76
C SER A 235 7.53 26.36 -14.60
N LEU A 236 6.21 26.20 -14.72
CA LEU A 236 5.33 25.57 -13.74
C LEU A 236 5.84 24.18 -13.32
N MET A 237 5.57 23.82 -12.07
CA MET A 237 5.79 22.48 -11.52
C MET A 237 4.45 21.94 -11.03
N GLU A 238 3.82 21.07 -11.82
CA GLU A 238 2.55 20.41 -11.47
C GLU A 238 2.77 18.97 -10.96
N THR A 239 3.99 18.66 -10.49
CA THR A 239 4.43 17.32 -10.10
C THR A 239 4.83 17.23 -8.64
N THR A 240 4.70 16.03 -8.08
CA THR A 240 5.25 15.69 -6.76
C THR A 240 6.71 15.29 -6.93
N ALA A 241 7.58 15.74 -6.04
CA ALA A 241 8.99 15.37 -6.09
C ALA A 241 9.18 13.90 -5.70
N SER A 242 9.99 13.18 -6.45
CA SER A 242 10.44 11.82 -6.13
C SER A 242 11.84 11.88 -5.53
N VAL A 243 12.16 10.99 -4.60
CA VAL A 243 13.45 10.99 -3.90
C VAL A 243 14.05 9.60 -3.87
N ALA A 244 15.37 9.51 -4.03
CA ALA A 244 16.13 8.25 -3.95
C ALA A 244 17.63 8.56 -3.80
N ASP A 245 18.38 7.66 -3.17
CA ASP A 245 19.84 7.67 -3.21
C ASP A 245 20.28 7.10 -4.56
N LEU A 246 20.61 7.97 -5.51
CA LEU A 246 20.93 7.57 -6.88
C LEU A 246 22.42 7.21 -7.04
N ASP A 247 23.29 7.70 -6.14
CA ASP A 247 24.74 7.54 -6.25
C ASP A 247 25.39 6.74 -5.09
N ASP A 248 24.57 6.13 -4.24
CA ASP A 248 24.93 5.31 -3.07
C ASP A 248 25.80 6.07 -2.05
N ASP A 249 25.62 7.39 -1.92
CA ASP A 249 26.35 8.21 -0.95
C ASP A 249 25.68 8.27 0.44
N GLY A 250 24.48 7.70 0.56
CA GLY A 250 23.67 7.65 1.76
C GLY A 250 22.74 8.85 1.93
N LYS A 251 22.73 9.81 1.00
CA LYS A 251 21.81 10.94 0.96
C LYS A 251 20.89 10.82 -0.24
N LEU A 252 19.78 11.55 -0.21
CA LEU A 252 18.79 11.45 -1.28
C LEU A 252 18.96 12.56 -2.32
N GLU A 253 18.93 12.17 -3.58
CA GLU A 253 18.66 13.06 -4.70
C GLU A 253 17.15 13.31 -4.82
N VAL A 254 16.82 14.51 -5.29
CA VAL A 254 15.44 14.95 -5.51
C VAL A 254 15.20 15.12 -7.00
N ILE A 255 14.23 14.38 -7.52
CA ILE A 255 13.84 14.32 -8.92
C ILE A 255 12.48 15.02 -9.10
N PHE A 256 12.40 15.96 -10.03
CA PHE A 256 11.14 16.65 -10.34
C PHE A 256 11.10 17.13 -11.78
N GLY A 257 9.89 17.15 -12.33
CA GLY A 257 9.59 17.67 -13.67
C GLY A 257 9.03 19.09 -13.67
N SER A 258 9.10 19.74 -14.83
CA SER A 258 8.48 21.05 -15.07
C SER A 258 7.90 21.14 -16.47
N ASP A 259 6.94 22.06 -16.66
CA ASP A 259 6.35 22.45 -17.94
C ASP A 259 7.35 23.16 -18.88
N ASP A 260 8.61 23.31 -18.47
CA ASP A 260 9.71 23.70 -19.36
C ASP A 260 10.34 22.51 -20.12
N ASN A 261 9.74 21.32 -19.98
CA ASN A 261 10.14 20.02 -20.53
C ASN A 261 11.41 19.45 -19.90
N TRP A 262 11.94 20.00 -18.82
CA TRP A 262 13.12 19.45 -18.16
C TRP A 262 12.73 18.59 -16.96
N LEU A 263 13.31 17.39 -16.92
CA LEU A 263 13.43 16.63 -15.69
C LEU A 263 14.71 17.08 -14.98
N TYR A 264 14.60 17.47 -13.73
CA TYR A 264 15.69 17.94 -12.89
C TYR A 264 16.03 16.90 -11.84
N CYS A 265 17.33 16.79 -11.52
CA CYS A 265 17.85 16.08 -10.36
C CYS A 265 18.75 17.04 -9.59
N VAL A 266 18.42 17.27 -8.33
CA VAL A 266 19.22 18.07 -7.38
C VAL A 266 19.65 17.18 -6.23
N ASN A 267 20.82 17.45 -5.65
CA ASN A 267 21.30 16.71 -4.49
C ASN A 267 20.63 17.17 -3.20
N SER A 268 21.00 16.56 -2.09
CA SER A 268 20.55 16.90 -0.73
C SER A 268 20.75 18.35 -0.28
N THR A 269 21.58 19.13 -0.97
CA THR A 269 21.81 20.56 -0.69
C THR A 269 21.11 21.50 -1.67
N GLY A 270 20.31 20.97 -2.61
CA GLY A 270 19.62 21.72 -3.65
C GLY A 270 20.50 22.10 -4.85
N ASP A 271 21.72 21.56 -4.95
CA ASP A 271 22.59 21.80 -6.10
C ASP A 271 22.21 20.88 -7.26
N LEU A 272 22.14 21.43 -8.47
CA LEU A 272 21.84 20.67 -9.69
C LEU A 272 22.93 19.61 -9.97
N VAL A 273 22.52 18.34 -9.98
CA VAL A 273 23.36 17.21 -10.39
C VAL A 273 23.30 17.07 -11.91
N TRP A 274 22.09 16.86 -12.44
CA TRP A 274 21.83 16.78 -13.87
C TRP A 274 20.41 17.25 -14.20
N LYS A 275 20.19 17.51 -15.50
CA LYS A 275 18.84 17.68 -16.04
C LYS A 275 18.74 17.12 -17.45
N PHE A 276 17.59 16.57 -17.77
CA PHE A 276 17.32 15.92 -19.04
C PHE A 276 16.15 16.58 -19.77
N LEU A 277 16.33 16.90 -21.05
CA LEU A 277 15.30 17.55 -21.87
C LEU A 277 14.38 16.49 -22.47
N LEU A 278 13.12 16.52 -22.04
CA LEU A 278 12.04 15.71 -22.57
C LEU A 278 11.30 16.44 -23.69
N ASP A 279 10.32 15.76 -24.28
CA ASP A 279 9.61 16.20 -25.47
C ASP A 279 8.28 16.92 -25.20
N GLY A 280 7.89 17.04 -23.93
CA GLY A 280 6.73 17.80 -23.48
C GLY A 280 6.68 17.96 -21.97
N ASP A 281 5.62 18.62 -21.53
CA ASP A 281 5.31 18.97 -20.14
C ASP A 281 5.31 17.72 -19.24
N ILE A 282 5.83 17.89 -18.03
CA ILE A 282 5.99 16.82 -17.04
C ILE A 282 5.10 17.13 -15.84
N GLN A 283 3.93 16.49 -15.82
CA GLN A 283 2.88 16.75 -14.83
C GLN A 283 2.69 15.60 -13.84
N THR A 284 3.52 14.57 -13.91
CA THR A 284 3.42 13.38 -13.07
C THR A 284 4.74 13.13 -12.34
N ALA A 285 4.66 12.48 -11.17
CA ALA A 285 5.84 12.07 -10.43
C ALA A 285 6.64 11.03 -11.24
N ALA A 286 7.96 11.01 -11.03
CA ALA A 286 8.81 9.97 -11.60
C ALA A 286 8.74 8.71 -10.75
N ALA A 287 8.74 7.54 -11.38
CA ALA A 287 8.91 6.28 -10.69
C ALA A 287 10.40 5.91 -10.68
N ILE A 288 10.92 5.49 -9.53
CA ILE A 288 12.34 5.19 -9.34
C ILE A 288 12.47 3.75 -8.84
N GLY A 289 13.37 2.97 -9.44
CA GLY A 289 13.63 1.60 -9.02
C GLY A 289 14.66 0.92 -9.93
N ASP A 290 15.26 -0.16 -9.44
CA ASP A 290 16.16 -1.01 -10.23
C ASP A 290 15.32 -1.90 -11.17
N ILE A 291 15.07 -1.40 -12.38
CA ILE A 291 14.17 -2.01 -13.36
C ILE A 291 14.86 -3.17 -14.07
N ASN A 292 16.15 -3.00 -14.33
CA ASN A 292 16.98 -3.95 -15.06
C ASN A 292 17.75 -4.93 -14.13
N ASN A 293 17.57 -4.83 -12.80
CA ASN A 293 18.21 -5.65 -11.78
C ASN A 293 19.75 -5.66 -11.87
N ASP A 294 20.35 -4.50 -12.19
CA ASP A 294 21.80 -4.33 -12.27
C ASP A 294 22.43 -3.70 -11.01
N GLY A 295 21.59 -3.32 -10.05
CA GLY A 295 21.95 -2.72 -8.78
C GLY A 295 21.93 -1.19 -8.79
N ASN A 296 21.73 -0.53 -9.93
CA ASN A 296 21.56 0.93 -10.01
C ASN A 296 20.08 1.27 -10.21
N LEU A 297 19.68 2.46 -9.76
CA LEU A 297 18.29 2.90 -9.88
C LEU A 297 18.03 3.56 -11.24
N GLU A 298 16.96 3.13 -11.90
CA GLU A 298 16.41 3.82 -13.06
C GLU A 298 15.30 4.80 -12.70
N ILE A 299 15.15 5.83 -13.52
CA ILE A 299 14.11 6.86 -13.40
C ILE A 299 13.18 6.79 -14.60
N VAL A 300 11.89 6.54 -14.35
CA VAL A 300 10.85 6.48 -15.37
C VAL A 300 9.87 7.61 -15.22
N VAL A 301 9.66 8.35 -16.31
CA VAL A 301 8.77 9.52 -16.31
C VAL A 301 7.94 9.58 -17.59
N GLY A 302 6.67 9.97 -17.43
CA GLY A 302 5.74 10.22 -18.51
C GLY A 302 5.67 11.71 -18.88
N THR A 303 5.37 12.00 -20.15
CA THR A 303 5.16 13.37 -20.64
C THR A 303 3.78 13.53 -21.27
N MET A 304 3.26 14.76 -21.26
CA MET A 304 2.03 15.11 -21.98
C MET A 304 2.15 14.97 -23.51
N ALA A 305 3.38 14.79 -24.03
CA ALA A 305 3.66 14.52 -25.43
C ALA A 305 3.51 13.03 -25.81
N SER A 306 2.85 12.23 -24.97
CA SER A 306 2.58 10.80 -25.17
C SER A 306 3.86 9.94 -25.14
N ARG A 307 4.86 10.32 -24.33
CA ARG A 307 6.09 9.55 -24.20
C ARG A 307 6.41 9.17 -22.78
N VAL A 308 6.87 7.93 -22.62
CA VAL A 308 7.60 7.48 -21.43
C VAL A 308 9.07 7.47 -21.75
N ASN A 309 9.87 7.96 -20.82
CA ASN A 309 11.33 7.93 -20.90
C ASN A 309 11.85 7.22 -19.66
N CYS A 310 12.82 6.33 -19.87
CA CYS A 310 13.60 5.71 -18.82
C CYS A 310 15.03 6.22 -18.91
N LEU A 311 15.54 6.71 -17.78
CA LEU A 311 16.87 7.25 -17.62
C LEU A 311 17.63 6.42 -16.58
N ASP A 312 18.95 6.34 -16.73
CA ASP A 312 19.85 5.84 -15.68
C ASP A 312 20.00 6.87 -14.54
N GLU A 313 20.70 6.48 -13.48
CA GLU A 313 20.97 7.29 -12.28
C GLU A 313 21.68 8.62 -12.59
N ASN A 314 22.37 8.69 -13.73
CA ASN A 314 23.09 9.87 -14.21
C ASN A 314 22.26 10.76 -15.15
N GLY A 315 20.97 10.45 -15.36
CA GLY A 315 20.08 11.18 -16.26
C GLY A 315 20.32 10.89 -17.74
N THR A 316 20.93 9.76 -18.09
CA THR A 316 21.15 9.31 -19.46
C THR A 316 19.99 8.45 -19.92
N SER A 317 19.44 8.74 -21.11
CA SER A 317 18.34 7.94 -21.66
C SER A 317 18.77 6.51 -21.99
N LEU A 318 18.08 5.55 -21.38
CA LEU A 318 18.18 4.12 -21.67
C LEU A 318 17.24 3.73 -22.80
N TRP A 319 15.95 4.06 -22.65
CA TRP A 319 14.92 3.80 -23.66
C TRP A 319 13.78 4.80 -23.57
N ASN A 320 12.92 4.80 -24.60
CA ASN A 320 11.66 5.54 -24.59
C ASN A 320 10.56 4.72 -25.28
N PHE A 321 9.34 4.94 -24.83
CA PHE A 321 8.12 4.36 -25.40
C PHE A 321 7.18 5.50 -25.81
N THR A 322 6.45 5.33 -26.90
CA THR A 322 5.46 6.31 -27.37
C THR A 322 4.07 5.69 -27.33
N SER A 323 3.23 6.19 -26.43
CA SER A 323 1.81 5.83 -26.37
C SER A 323 1.02 6.56 -27.46
N SER A 324 -0.24 6.17 -27.66
CA SER A 324 -1.10 6.83 -28.63
C SER A 324 -1.58 8.21 -28.16
N TYR A 325 -1.60 8.44 -26.84
CA TYR A 325 -2.17 9.63 -26.22
C TYR A 325 -1.37 10.09 -24.99
N ALA A 326 -1.62 11.33 -24.57
CA ALA A 326 -0.92 11.96 -23.45
C ALA A 326 -1.04 11.11 -22.18
N LEU A 327 0.06 11.03 -21.45
CA LEU A 327 0.11 10.32 -20.17
C LEU A 327 -0.41 11.24 -19.07
N VAL A 328 -1.29 10.72 -18.23
CA VAL A 328 -1.94 11.48 -17.16
C VAL A 328 -1.64 10.93 -15.77
N GLY A 329 -1.23 9.67 -15.69
CA GLY A 329 -0.79 9.02 -14.46
C GLY A 329 0.72 8.98 -14.32
N ALA A 330 1.20 8.99 -13.08
CA ALA A 330 2.57 8.60 -12.77
C ALA A 330 2.79 7.12 -13.16
N PRO A 331 3.94 6.75 -13.74
CA PRO A 331 4.27 5.35 -13.95
C PRO A 331 4.28 4.56 -12.64
N ALA A 332 3.84 3.31 -12.68
CA ALA A 332 4.00 2.36 -11.58
C ALA A 332 5.07 1.32 -11.94
N LEU A 333 5.90 0.95 -10.97
CA LEU A 333 6.85 -0.16 -11.10
C LEU A 333 6.29 -1.36 -10.35
N CYS A 334 6.25 -2.52 -11.00
CA CYS A 334 5.78 -3.74 -10.36
C CYS A 334 6.49 -4.99 -10.89
N LYS A 335 6.54 -6.03 -10.06
CA LYS A 335 7.07 -7.33 -10.44
C LYS A 335 5.94 -8.21 -10.96
N LEU A 336 5.86 -8.39 -12.27
CA LEU A 336 4.82 -9.21 -12.92
C LEU A 336 5.30 -10.61 -13.34
N SER A 337 6.57 -10.92 -13.09
CA SER A 337 7.20 -12.19 -13.46
C SER A 337 8.35 -12.53 -12.51
N ASP A 338 8.76 -13.79 -12.52
CA ASP A 338 9.90 -14.28 -11.75
C ASP A 338 11.27 -13.91 -12.34
N SER A 339 11.31 -13.13 -13.43
CA SER A 339 12.57 -12.79 -14.13
C SER A 339 13.54 -11.94 -13.31
N GLY A 340 13.07 -11.35 -12.20
CA GLY A 340 13.83 -10.40 -11.38
C GLY A 340 13.77 -8.96 -11.90
N TYR A 341 13.24 -8.74 -13.11
CA TYR A 341 13.05 -7.40 -13.67
C TYR A 341 11.73 -6.79 -13.25
N LEU A 342 11.73 -5.47 -13.06
CA LEU A 342 10.49 -4.72 -12.87
C LEU A 342 9.85 -4.42 -14.24
N HIS A 343 8.53 -4.37 -14.22
CA HIS A 343 7.71 -3.88 -15.32
C HIS A 343 7.29 -2.45 -15.02
N VAL A 344 7.12 -1.67 -16.08
CA VAL A 344 6.60 -0.31 -16.02
C VAL A 344 5.17 -0.33 -16.51
N VAL A 345 4.25 0.14 -15.68
CA VAL A 345 2.83 0.25 -16.03
C VAL A 345 2.43 1.70 -16.08
N ILE A 346 1.80 2.08 -17.19
CA ILE A 346 1.37 3.46 -17.46
C ILE A 346 -0.07 3.45 -17.97
N ASN A 347 -0.77 4.57 -17.78
CA ASN A 347 -2.06 4.83 -18.39
C ASN A 347 -2.05 6.13 -19.20
N ASP A 348 -2.74 6.11 -20.34
CA ASP A 348 -2.98 7.30 -21.16
C ASP A 348 -4.35 7.93 -20.90
N TYR A 349 -4.54 9.17 -21.36
CA TYR A 349 -5.77 9.94 -21.16
C TYR A 349 -7.04 9.20 -21.61
N TYR A 350 -6.96 8.37 -22.65
CA TYR A 350 -8.11 7.63 -23.19
C TYR A 350 -8.32 6.27 -22.52
N GLY A 351 -7.59 6.00 -21.43
CA GLY A 351 -7.73 4.78 -20.64
C GLY A 351 -7.06 3.57 -21.27
N TYR A 352 -6.08 3.72 -22.17
CA TYR A 352 -5.19 2.61 -22.46
C TYR A 352 -4.18 2.46 -21.35
N ILE A 353 -4.03 1.22 -20.89
CA ILE A 353 -2.93 0.82 -20.03
C ILE A 353 -1.91 0.08 -20.87
N HIS A 354 -0.65 0.39 -20.62
CA HIS A 354 0.48 -0.25 -21.26
C HIS A 354 1.36 -0.87 -20.18
N VAL A 355 1.81 -2.10 -20.42
CA VAL A 355 2.81 -2.79 -19.61
C VAL A 355 4.07 -2.88 -20.44
N LEU A 356 5.16 -2.32 -19.93
CA LEU A 356 6.46 -2.31 -20.57
C LEU A 356 7.43 -3.18 -19.76
N ASN A 357 8.29 -3.92 -20.46
CA ASN A 357 9.41 -4.61 -19.83
C ASN A 357 10.57 -3.65 -19.52
N HIS A 358 11.62 -4.19 -18.89
CA HIS A 358 12.85 -3.45 -18.55
C HIS A 358 13.59 -2.79 -19.72
N LEU A 359 13.30 -3.18 -20.97
CA LEU A 359 13.88 -2.59 -22.19
C LEU A 359 12.96 -1.55 -22.84
N GLY A 360 11.82 -1.22 -22.22
CA GLY A 360 10.82 -0.31 -22.78
C GLY A 360 9.96 -0.91 -23.89
N GLY A 361 10.03 -2.22 -24.09
CA GLY A 361 9.17 -2.94 -25.02
C GLY A 361 7.81 -3.21 -24.40
N GLU A 362 6.74 -2.85 -25.11
CA GLU A 362 5.37 -3.18 -24.70
C GLU A 362 5.14 -4.69 -24.73
N THR A 363 4.83 -5.26 -23.57
CA THR A 363 4.52 -6.69 -23.40
C THR A 363 3.02 -6.94 -23.49
N ASP A 364 2.20 -6.02 -22.97
CA ASP A 364 0.74 -6.08 -23.09
C ASP A 364 0.12 -4.67 -23.03
N SER A 365 -1.12 -4.56 -23.51
CA SER A 365 -1.94 -3.35 -23.37
C SER A 365 -3.43 -3.65 -23.28
N LYS A 366 -4.16 -2.79 -22.56
CA LYS A 366 -5.59 -2.94 -22.35
C LYS A 366 -6.30 -1.61 -22.44
N GLN A 367 -7.31 -1.53 -23.31
CA GLN A 367 -8.26 -0.42 -23.34
C GLN A 367 -9.27 -0.59 -22.20
N MET A 368 -9.34 0.42 -21.34
CA MET A 368 -10.35 0.51 -20.29
C MET A 368 -11.69 1.02 -20.81
N PRO A 369 -12.80 0.76 -20.08
CA PRO A 369 -14.14 1.15 -20.51
C PRO A 369 -14.36 2.66 -20.68
N SER A 370 -13.55 3.48 -20.02
CA SER A 370 -13.64 4.94 -20.04
C SER A 370 -12.25 5.60 -19.89
N TYR A 371 -12.23 6.93 -19.89
CA TYR A 371 -11.06 7.77 -19.64
C TYR A 371 -10.54 7.55 -18.22
N THR A 372 -9.22 7.51 -18.07
CA THR A 372 -8.53 7.48 -16.77
C THR A 372 -7.92 8.85 -16.49
N TYR A 373 -7.97 9.33 -15.24
CA TYR A 373 -7.34 10.60 -14.83
C TYR A 373 -6.28 10.43 -13.74
N GLY A 374 -6.45 9.46 -12.84
CA GLY A 374 -5.47 9.14 -11.80
C GLY A 374 -4.35 8.23 -12.30
N SER A 375 -3.33 8.05 -11.45
CA SER A 375 -2.28 7.06 -11.67
C SER A 375 -2.85 5.65 -11.49
N VAL A 376 -2.31 4.71 -12.26
CA VAL A 376 -2.41 3.29 -11.95
C VAL A 376 -1.68 2.99 -10.65
N ILE A 377 -2.27 2.14 -9.81
CA ILE A 377 -1.51 1.43 -8.79
C ILE A 377 -1.47 -0.05 -9.14
N ALA A 378 -0.30 -0.64 -8.92
CA ALA A 378 0.01 -2.04 -9.19
C ALA A 378 0.54 -2.64 -7.90
N LEU A 379 -0.27 -3.44 -7.22
CA LEU A 379 0.10 -4.05 -5.95
C LEU A 379 -0.69 -5.34 -5.74
N ASP A 380 -0.20 -6.15 -4.82
CA ASP A 380 -0.85 -7.36 -4.32
C ASP A 380 -1.87 -6.96 -3.23
N LEU A 381 -3.17 -7.15 -3.51
CA LEU A 381 -4.23 -6.85 -2.53
C LEU A 381 -4.43 -7.98 -1.52
N GLU A 382 -4.06 -9.20 -1.88
CA GLU A 382 -4.05 -10.33 -0.98
C GLU A 382 -2.99 -10.20 0.10
N ASN A 383 -2.00 -9.31 -0.09
CA ASN A 383 -0.87 -9.09 0.81
C ASN A 383 -0.04 -10.37 1.02
N LEU A 384 0.01 -11.22 0.00
CA LEU A 384 0.75 -12.48 0.02
C LEU A 384 2.07 -12.32 -0.74
N ASP A 385 3.11 -13.06 -0.36
CA ASP A 385 4.39 -12.99 -1.09
C ASP A 385 4.32 -13.54 -2.55
N TYR A 386 3.21 -14.21 -2.91
CA TYR A 386 2.90 -14.74 -4.25
C TYR A 386 1.45 -14.50 -4.68
N GLY A 387 0.79 -13.45 -4.16
CA GLY A 387 -0.49 -13.04 -4.72
C GLY A 387 -0.31 -12.53 -6.15
N TYR A 388 -1.42 -12.42 -6.85
CA TYR A 388 -1.34 -11.82 -8.16
C TYR A 388 -1.15 -10.31 -8.00
N THR A 389 -0.53 -9.66 -8.97
CA THR A 389 -0.55 -8.19 -8.98
C THR A 389 -1.89 -7.72 -9.51
N GLU A 390 -2.66 -7.06 -8.64
CA GLU A 390 -3.84 -6.31 -9.04
C GLU A 390 -3.45 -4.93 -9.54
N PHE A 391 -4.18 -4.52 -10.55
CA PHE A 391 -4.14 -3.19 -11.08
C PHE A 391 -5.45 -2.48 -10.84
N LEU A 392 -5.36 -1.34 -10.17
CA LEU A 392 -6.52 -0.51 -9.80
C LEU A 392 -6.50 0.80 -10.58
N PHE A 393 -7.67 1.18 -11.11
CA PHE A 393 -7.82 2.37 -11.95
C PHE A 393 -9.13 3.10 -11.70
N GLY A 394 -9.03 4.40 -11.45
CA GLY A 394 -10.17 5.31 -11.45
C GLY A 394 -10.54 5.78 -12.86
N CYS A 395 -11.84 5.78 -13.16
CA CYS A 395 -12.38 6.20 -14.45
C CYS A 395 -13.38 7.36 -14.35
N ASP A 396 -13.47 8.16 -15.44
CA ASP A 396 -14.43 9.27 -15.59
C ASP A 396 -15.90 8.82 -15.58
N ASP A 397 -16.14 7.54 -15.91
CA ASP A 397 -17.48 6.96 -15.84
C ASP A 397 -17.95 6.70 -14.41
N GLY A 398 -17.10 7.00 -13.42
CA GLY A 398 -17.34 6.88 -12.00
C GLY A 398 -17.14 5.48 -11.43
N ASN A 399 -16.44 4.61 -12.16
CA ASN A 399 -16.04 3.31 -11.65
C ASN A 399 -14.56 3.31 -11.23
N LEU A 400 -14.29 2.59 -10.14
CA LEU A 400 -12.99 1.96 -9.90
C LEU A 400 -13.01 0.58 -10.54
N TYR A 401 -11.94 0.23 -11.26
CA TYR A 401 -11.76 -1.09 -11.85
C TYR A 401 -10.58 -1.82 -11.22
N CYS A 402 -10.75 -3.11 -10.97
CA CYS A 402 -9.68 -4.02 -10.55
C CYS A 402 -9.46 -5.12 -11.61
N TYR A 403 -8.22 -5.29 -12.01
CA TYR A 403 -7.79 -6.35 -12.90
C TYR A 403 -6.59 -7.08 -12.31
N THR A 404 -6.59 -8.40 -12.37
CA THR A 404 -5.39 -9.19 -12.09
C THR A 404 -4.58 -9.39 -13.37
N PHE A 405 -3.26 -9.31 -13.23
CA PHE A 405 -2.32 -9.78 -14.25
C PHE A 405 -2.03 -11.27 -14.07
N SER A 406 -2.27 -12.08 -15.09
CA SER A 406 -1.80 -13.47 -15.10
C SER A 406 -1.07 -13.75 -16.40
N MET A 407 0.15 -14.28 -16.26
CA MET A 407 0.87 -14.91 -17.37
C MET A 407 0.19 -16.25 -17.65
N SER A 408 -0.21 -16.50 -18.89
CA SER A 408 -0.91 -17.73 -19.27
C SER A 408 -0.12 -18.99 -18.89
N ALA A 409 -0.51 -19.63 -17.79
CA ALA A 409 -0.56 -21.07 -17.72
C ALA A 409 -2.01 -21.50 -17.98
N VAL A 410 -2.21 -22.20 -19.09
CA VAL A 410 -3.43 -22.92 -19.48
C VAL A 410 -4.37 -23.21 -18.32
N THR A 411 -5.59 -22.68 -18.40
CA THR A 411 -6.70 -23.05 -17.51
C THR A 411 -6.93 -24.57 -17.48
N ASN A 412 -7.10 -25.09 -16.27
CA ASN A 412 -7.62 -26.41 -15.88
C ASN A 412 -6.62 -27.58 -15.85
N ASN A 413 -6.33 -28.03 -14.61
CA ASN A 413 -5.78 -29.32 -14.21
C ASN A 413 -4.47 -29.73 -14.89
N ILE A 414 -3.34 -29.58 -14.18
CA ILE A 414 -2.30 -30.62 -14.07
C ILE A 414 -1.48 -30.32 -12.79
N GLU A 415 -1.37 -31.35 -11.96
CA GLU A 415 -0.45 -31.48 -10.83
C GLU A 415 0.97 -31.03 -11.23
N TRP A 416 1.54 -30.07 -10.50
CA TRP A 416 2.93 -29.68 -10.70
C TRP A 416 3.86 -30.81 -10.28
N SER A 417 4.33 -31.56 -11.28
CA SER A 417 5.52 -32.41 -11.16
C SER A 417 6.63 -31.79 -12.01
N GLY A 418 7.44 -30.97 -11.35
CA GLY A 418 8.83 -30.68 -11.71
C GLY A 418 9.07 -29.78 -12.93
N LEU A 419 9.53 -28.55 -12.64
CA LEU A 419 10.52 -27.83 -13.43
C LEU A 419 11.14 -26.73 -12.55
N TYR A 420 12.15 -27.11 -11.78
CA TYR A 420 12.93 -26.25 -10.90
C TYR A 420 13.90 -25.39 -11.71
N GLY A 421 13.71 -24.07 -11.66
CA GLY A 421 14.74 -23.08 -11.93
C GLY A 421 15.20 -22.51 -10.59
N SER A 422 16.32 -23.02 -10.09
CA SER A 422 16.97 -22.65 -8.83
C SER A 422 17.47 -21.20 -8.86
N PHE A 423 17.00 -20.36 -7.93
CA PHE A 423 17.56 -19.03 -7.70
C PHE A 423 18.80 -19.15 -6.80
N THR A 424 19.76 -18.22 -6.90
CA THR A 424 20.95 -18.25 -6.04
C THR A 424 21.09 -17.00 -5.19
N ARG A 425 21.04 -17.15 -3.87
CA ARG A 425 21.40 -16.10 -2.89
C ARG A 425 22.82 -16.38 -2.40
N ASN A 426 23.74 -15.42 -2.56
CA ASN A 426 25.17 -15.60 -2.23
C ASN A 426 25.86 -16.83 -2.89
N GLY A 427 25.30 -17.33 -4.00
CA GLY A 427 25.79 -18.53 -4.69
C GLY A 427 25.27 -19.87 -4.17
N ARG A 428 24.31 -19.87 -3.23
CA ARG A 428 23.59 -21.06 -2.74
C ARG A 428 22.20 -21.13 -3.35
N ILE A 429 21.79 -22.33 -3.74
CA ILE A 429 20.50 -22.59 -4.37
C ILE A 429 19.40 -22.49 -3.32
N ASP A 430 18.33 -21.79 -3.65
CA ASP A 430 17.06 -21.71 -2.90
C ASP A 430 15.96 -22.10 -3.92
N SER A 431 15.37 -23.28 -3.73
CA SER A 431 14.59 -23.98 -4.75
C SER A 431 13.08 -23.77 -4.64
N ASP A 432 12.55 -23.43 -3.46
CA ASP A 432 11.13 -23.09 -3.22
C ASP A 432 10.90 -21.62 -2.84
N ARG A 433 11.99 -20.86 -2.68
CA ARG A 433 11.99 -19.39 -2.62
C ARG A 433 11.34 -18.86 -1.34
N ASP A 434 11.51 -19.56 -0.23
CA ASP A 434 11.08 -19.10 1.08
C ASP A 434 12.10 -18.14 1.76
N ARG A 435 13.29 -17.99 1.15
CA ARG A 435 14.48 -17.22 1.59
C ARG A 435 15.48 -18.03 2.43
N LEU A 436 15.21 -19.30 2.66
CA LEU A 436 16.11 -20.33 3.19
C LEU A 436 16.76 -21.06 2.01
N ASP A 437 18.09 -21.26 2.05
CA ASP A 437 18.77 -21.97 0.95
C ASP A 437 18.72 -23.49 1.15
N ASP A 438 18.68 -24.28 0.07
CA ASP A 438 18.61 -25.75 0.07
C ASP A 438 19.61 -26.40 1.05
N GLU A 439 20.82 -25.85 1.19
CA GLU A 439 21.83 -26.38 2.11
C GLU A 439 21.40 -26.16 3.57
N THR A 440 20.83 -24.98 3.86
CA THR A 440 20.29 -24.61 5.17
C THR A 440 19.00 -25.37 5.48
N GLU A 441 18.11 -25.56 4.50
CA GLU A 441 16.90 -26.37 4.65
C GLU A 441 17.24 -27.82 4.98
N ASN A 442 18.21 -28.41 4.28
CA ASN A 442 18.73 -29.75 4.63
C ASN A 442 19.36 -29.80 6.04
N TYR A 443 19.84 -28.68 6.58
CA TYR A 443 20.40 -28.59 7.93
C TYR A 443 19.31 -28.44 8.99
N CYS A 444 18.30 -27.62 8.72
CA CYS A 444 17.11 -27.45 9.55
C CYS A 444 16.13 -28.63 9.39
N ASP A 445 16.37 -29.48 8.38
CA ASP A 445 15.56 -30.63 7.96
C ASP A 445 14.13 -30.22 7.56
N THR A 446 13.99 -28.99 7.06
CA THR A 446 12.79 -28.48 6.39
C THR A 446 12.82 -28.84 4.90
N GLY A 447 11.72 -28.63 4.18
CA GLY A 447 11.51 -29.17 2.84
C GLY A 447 12.10 -28.29 1.73
N PRO A 448 13.19 -28.67 1.04
CA PRO A 448 13.89 -27.78 0.08
C PRO A 448 13.14 -27.39 -1.19
N TYR A 449 11.89 -27.80 -1.30
CA TYR A 449 11.04 -27.64 -2.46
C TYR A 449 9.61 -27.29 -2.03
N GLN A 450 9.42 -26.96 -0.76
CA GLN A 450 8.18 -26.68 -0.08
C GLN A 450 8.43 -25.53 0.89
N ARG A 451 8.04 -24.33 0.47
CA ARG A 451 8.25 -23.07 1.18
C ARG A 451 7.70 -23.00 2.62
N ASP A 452 6.71 -23.83 2.88
CA ASP A 452 5.96 -23.92 4.13
C ASP A 452 5.84 -25.42 4.42
N THR A 453 6.76 -25.93 5.25
CA THR A 453 7.01 -27.36 5.39
C THR A 453 5.86 -28.10 6.07
N ASP A 454 5.21 -27.51 7.07
CA ASP A 454 4.07 -28.07 7.81
C ASP A 454 2.70 -27.56 7.35
N ALA A 455 2.67 -26.57 6.48
CA ALA A 455 1.48 -26.03 5.82
C ALA A 455 0.53 -25.28 6.77
N ASP A 456 1.09 -24.55 7.74
CA ASP A 456 0.38 -23.75 8.74
C ASP A 456 0.16 -22.29 8.28
N GLY A 457 0.81 -21.87 7.19
CA GLY A 457 0.72 -20.52 6.63
C GLY A 457 1.94 -19.62 6.92
N LEU A 458 2.89 -20.05 7.75
CA LEU A 458 4.20 -19.44 7.93
C LEU A 458 5.22 -20.10 6.97
N TYR A 459 6.29 -19.38 6.64
CA TYR A 459 7.34 -19.91 5.75
C TYR A 459 8.56 -20.30 6.57
N ASP A 460 9.28 -21.36 6.18
CA ASP A 460 10.35 -21.92 7.03
C ASP A 460 11.39 -20.87 7.45
N TYR A 461 11.80 -19.98 6.53
CA TYR A 461 12.68 -18.85 6.85
C TYR A 461 12.10 -17.94 7.95
N PHE A 462 10.82 -17.59 7.84
CA PHE A 462 10.16 -16.67 8.76
C PHE A 462 10.02 -17.28 10.14
N GLU A 463 9.70 -18.57 10.20
CA GLU A 463 9.61 -19.31 11.45
C GLU A 463 10.96 -19.39 12.16
N ILE A 464 12.01 -19.76 11.43
CA ILE A 464 13.35 -19.95 12.01
C ILE A 464 13.98 -18.63 12.48
N PHE A 465 13.71 -17.51 11.79
CA PHE A 465 14.44 -16.25 12.01
C PHE A 465 13.61 -15.11 12.59
N SER A 466 12.28 -15.20 12.59
CA SER A 466 11.40 -14.13 13.08
C SER A 466 10.56 -14.57 14.27
N THR A 467 9.65 -15.54 14.09
CA THR A 467 8.73 -15.99 15.15
C THR A 467 9.41 -16.96 16.12
N MET A 468 10.45 -17.66 15.66
CA MET A 468 11.14 -18.74 16.38
C MET A 468 10.26 -19.97 16.63
N THR A 469 9.20 -20.15 15.84
CA THR A 469 8.34 -21.34 15.81
C THR A 469 9.02 -22.50 15.05
N SER A 470 8.40 -23.67 15.11
CA SER A 470 8.92 -24.88 14.47
C SER A 470 8.33 -25.07 13.08
N ALA A 471 9.15 -24.83 12.05
CA ALA A 471 8.84 -25.07 10.62
C ALA A 471 8.60 -26.51 10.18
N LYS A 472 8.02 -27.33 11.05
CA LYS A 472 7.65 -28.74 10.85
C LYS A 472 6.49 -29.16 11.73
N ASP A 473 6.05 -28.27 12.59
CA ASP A 473 5.03 -28.47 13.58
C ASP A 473 4.09 -27.30 13.45
N ASN A 474 2.94 -27.54 12.83
CA ASN A 474 1.98 -26.48 12.52
C ASN A 474 1.37 -25.83 13.77
N ASP A 475 1.56 -26.41 14.95
CA ASP A 475 1.10 -25.98 16.27
C ASP A 475 2.28 -26.20 17.23
N THR A 476 3.13 -25.18 17.41
CA THR A 476 4.44 -25.30 18.06
C THR A 476 4.33 -25.49 19.57
N ASP A 477 3.27 -24.96 20.20
CA ASP A 477 3.07 -25.01 21.65
C ASP A 477 1.97 -25.99 22.12
N ASP A 478 1.38 -26.75 21.17
CA ASP A 478 0.42 -27.83 21.35
C ASP A 478 -0.91 -27.35 21.99
N ASP A 479 -1.41 -26.18 21.61
CA ASP A 479 -2.60 -25.55 22.20
C ASP A 479 -3.90 -25.71 21.39
N TYR A 480 -3.81 -26.32 20.19
CA TYR A 480 -4.87 -26.54 19.19
C TYR A 480 -5.11 -25.41 18.18
N ILE A 481 -4.31 -24.36 18.16
CA ILE A 481 -4.26 -23.34 17.10
C ILE A 481 -3.01 -23.58 16.26
N ASP A 482 -3.08 -23.33 14.95
CA ASP A 482 -1.90 -23.40 14.10
C ASP A 482 -1.07 -22.10 14.25
N ASP A 483 0.27 -22.15 14.25
CA ASP A 483 1.13 -20.98 14.54
C ASP A 483 0.84 -19.80 13.60
N GLY A 484 0.52 -20.09 12.33
CA GLY A 484 0.09 -19.11 11.36
C GLY A 484 -1.22 -18.42 11.71
N ASP A 485 -2.20 -19.15 12.24
CA ASP A 485 -3.48 -18.58 12.69
C ASP A 485 -3.30 -17.75 13.97
N GLU A 486 -2.47 -18.20 14.90
CA GLU A 486 -2.08 -17.40 16.07
C GLU A 486 -1.43 -16.07 15.65
N TYR A 487 -0.47 -16.12 14.72
CA TYR A 487 0.23 -14.93 14.25
C TYR A 487 -0.65 -13.97 13.43
N TYR A 488 -1.52 -14.49 12.56
CA TYR A 488 -2.28 -13.67 11.60
C TYR A 488 -3.72 -13.37 12.00
N LEU A 489 -4.37 -14.19 12.83
CA LEU A 489 -5.80 -14.11 13.12
C LEU A 489 -6.11 -13.83 14.58
N TYR A 490 -5.50 -14.56 15.51
CA TYR A 490 -5.85 -14.50 16.94
C TYR A 490 -4.93 -13.57 17.75
N ASN A 491 -3.73 -13.29 17.25
CA ASN A 491 -2.72 -12.44 17.89
C ASN A 491 -2.31 -12.97 19.29
N THR A 492 -2.46 -14.27 19.50
CA THR A 492 -1.88 -15.06 20.60
C THR A 492 -0.41 -15.33 20.32
N ASN A 493 0.33 -15.86 21.28
CA ASN A 493 1.75 -16.11 21.13
C ASN A 493 2.02 -17.59 20.76
N PRO A 494 2.51 -17.90 19.54
CA PRO A 494 2.70 -19.28 19.05
C PRO A 494 3.77 -20.13 19.75
N LEU A 495 4.31 -19.61 20.85
CA LEU A 495 5.31 -20.28 21.69
C LEU A 495 4.81 -20.44 23.13
N ASN A 496 3.55 -20.10 23.39
CA ASN A 496 2.93 -20.05 24.70
C ASN A 496 1.43 -20.36 24.63
N ASN A 497 1.11 -21.62 24.88
CA ASN A 497 -0.23 -22.22 24.85
C ASN A 497 -1.29 -21.69 25.83
N ASP A 498 -1.02 -20.58 26.50
CA ASP A 498 -1.82 -19.91 27.53
C ASP A 498 -1.31 -18.46 27.61
N THR A 499 -1.73 -17.64 26.64
CA THR A 499 -1.17 -16.32 26.34
C THR A 499 -1.39 -15.31 27.46
N ASP A 500 -2.56 -15.33 28.09
CA ASP A 500 -2.94 -14.42 29.17
C ASP A 500 -2.65 -14.98 30.59
N ALA A 501 -2.27 -16.27 30.67
CA ALA A 501 -1.86 -16.97 31.88
C ALA A 501 -2.98 -17.16 32.91
N ASP A 502 -4.22 -17.35 32.45
CA ASP A 502 -5.41 -17.60 33.25
C ASP A 502 -5.57 -19.09 33.64
N GLY A 503 -4.87 -19.98 32.92
CA GLY A 503 -4.86 -21.43 33.12
C GLY A 503 -5.78 -22.21 32.17
N LEU A 504 -6.44 -21.54 31.24
CA LEU A 504 -7.06 -22.08 30.05
C LEU A 504 -6.01 -22.11 28.91
N LEU A 505 -6.29 -22.81 27.81
CA LEU A 505 -5.38 -22.82 26.65
C LEU A 505 -6.02 -21.96 25.58
N ASP A 506 -5.26 -21.16 24.82
CA ASP A 506 -5.83 -20.23 23.84
C ASP A 506 -6.75 -20.97 22.84
N GLY A 507 -6.34 -22.14 22.35
CA GLY A 507 -7.21 -22.97 21.49
C GLY A 507 -8.51 -23.47 22.15
N LEU A 508 -8.56 -23.63 23.48
CA LEU A 508 -9.81 -23.91 24.20
C LEU A 508 -10.70 -22.68 24.30
N GLU A 509 -10.11 -21.51 24.49
CA GLU A 509 -10.80 -20.23 24.47
C GLU A 509 -11.44 -20.01 23.10
N VAL A 510 -10.64 -19.99 22.04
CA VAL A 510 -11.12 -19.75 20.66
C VAL A 510 -12.20 -20.75 20.23
N PHE A 511 -12.00 -22.05 20.46
CA PHE A 511 -12.82 -23.08 19.82
C PHE A 511 -13.88 -23.71 20.72
N THR A 512 -13.78 -23.57 22.04
CA THR A 512 -14.67 -24.27 22.99
C THR A 512 -15.45 -23.33 23.90
N TYR A 513 -14.77 -22.42 24.60
CA TYR A 513 -15.36 -21.60 25.66
C TYR A 513 -15.75 -20.20 25.19
N TYR A 514 -15.07 -19.71 24.14
CA TYR A 514 -15.27 -18.40 23.51
C TYR A 514 -15.02 -17.20 24.45
N THR A 515 -14.13 -17.38 25.43
CA THR A 515 -13.56 -16.34 26.31
C THR A 515 -12.57 -15.47 25.53
N GLU A 516 -12.15 -14.33 26.10
CA GLU A 516 -11.24 -13.40 25.43
C GLU A 516 -9.77 -13.84 25.60
N GLU A 517 -9.12 -14.29 24.52
CA GLU A 517 -7.83 -15.01 24.54
C GLU A 517 -6.59 -14.19 25.01
N LEU A 518 -6.81 -12.91 25.32
CA LEU A 518 -5.79 -11.96 25.78
C LEU A 518 -6.17 -11.31 27.11
N ASP A 519 -7.32 -11.69 27.69
CA ASP A 519 -7.88 -11.12 28.91
C ASP A 519 -8.23 -12.23 29.92
N PRO A 520 -7.46 -12.38 31.01
CA PRO A 520 -7.55 -13.55 31.88
C PRO A 520 -8.80 -13.60 32.78
N ASP A 521 -9.70 -12.62 32.68
CA ASP A 521 -10.91 -12.43 33.48
C ASP A 521 -11.94 -11.69 32.61
N THR A 522 -12.70 -12.44 31.80
CA THR A 522 -13.55 -11.92 30.72
C THR A 522 -14.69 -11.02 31.24
N ASP A 523 -15.13 -11.18 32.49
CA ASP A 523 -16.23 -10.40 33.08
C ASP A 523 -15.87 -9.45 34.23
N ASP A 524 -14.57 -9.35 34.54
CA ASP A 524 -13.95 -8.44 35.50
C ASP A 524 -14.44 -8.63 36.95
N ASP A 525 -14.86 -9.83 37.36
CA ASP A 525 -15.33 -10.10 38.73
C ASP A 525 -14.20 -10.46 39.72
N GLY A 526 -13.02 -10.80 39.20
CA GLY A 526 -11.83 -11.14 39.96
C GLY A 526 -11.55 -12.66 40.08
N LEU A 527 -12.39 -13.51 39.49
CA LEU A 527 -12.08 -14.89 39.13
C LEU A 527 -11.50 -14.92 37.72
N LEU A 528 -10.52 -15.79 37.50
CA LEU A 528 -9.98 -15.99 36.15
C LEU A 528 -10.87 -16.95 35.36
N ASP A 529 -10.97 -16.80 34.05
CA ASP A 529 -11.84 -17.65 33.21
C ASP A 529 -11.50 -19.14 33.37
N GLY A 530 -10.21 -19.47 33.44
CA GLY A 530 -9.69 -20.78 33.74
C GLY A 530 -10.11 -21.29 35.13
N GLU A 531 -10.17 -20.45 36.15
CA GLU A 531 -10.68 -20.82 37.48
C GLU A 531 -12.18 -21.11 37.45
N GLU A 532 -12.95 -20.25 36.79
CA GLU A 532 -14.38 -20.41 36.64
C GLU A 532 -14.74 -21.71 35.90
N ILE A 533 -14.10 -21.98 34.77
CA ILE A 533 -14.39 -23.14 33.94
C ILE A 533 -13.87 -24.44 34.58
N LEU A 534 -12.63 -24.43 35.11
CA LEU A 534 -11.94 -25.66 35.53
C LEU A 534 -12.14 -25.99 37.02
N VAL A 535 -12.45 -24.99 37.85
CA VAL A 535 -12.51 -25.14 39.32
C VAL A 535 -13.92 -24.93 39.84
N TYR A 536 -14.54 -23.79 39.54
CA TYR A 536 -15.80 -23.38 40.19
C TYR A 536 -17.06 -23.76 39.43
N THR A 537 -16.94 -24.02 38.12
CA THR A 537 -18.07 -24.31 37.21
C THR A 537 -19.09 -23.16 37.16
N THR A 538 -18.61 -21.93 37.26
CA THR A 538 -19.36 -20.68 37.04
C THR A 538 -19.31 -20.28 35.56
N ASN A 539 -19.94 -19.15 35.20
CA ASN A 539 -20.02 -18.68 33.82
C ASN A 539 -19.14 -17.43 33.60
N PRO A 540 -18.05 -17.53 32.83
CA PRO A 540 -17.03 -16.48 32.68
C PRO A 540 -17.46 -15.26 31.85
N PHE A 541 -18.76 -15.08 31.64
CA PHE A 541 -19.32 -13.92 30.95
C PHE A 541 -20.31 -13.17 31.84
N LEU A 542 -20.45 -13.59 33.10
CA LEU A 542 -21.39 -13.08 34.07
C LEU A 542 -20.74 -13.11 35.44
N ALA A 543 -20.31 -11.93 35.91
CA ALA A 543 -19.84 -11.73 37.27
C ALA A 543 -20.77 -12.29 38.36
N ASP A 544 -22.06 -12.50 38.08
CA ASP A 544 -23.06 -13.09 38.96
C ASP A 544 -23.77 -14.21 38.17
N SER A 545 -23.33 -15.45 38.37
CA SER A 545 -23.70 -16.60 37.52
C SER A 545 -25.17 -17.01 37.65
N ASP A 546 -25.74 -16.92 38.86
CA ASP A 546 -27.13 -17.30 39.14
C ASP A 546 -28.12 -16.12 39.23
N VAL A 547 -27.59 -14.90 39.18
CA VAL A 547 -28.30 -13.63 39.07
C VAL A 547 -29.07 -13.27 40.34
N ASP A 548 -28.48 -13.54 41.51
CA ASP A 548 -29.07 -13.25 42.81
C ASP A 548 -28.63 -11.91 43.43
N GLY A 549 -27.58 -11.30 42.88
CA GLY A 549 -27.03 -10.01 43.28
C GLY A 549 -25.74 -10.06 44.10
N LEU A 550 -25.07 -11.20 44.20
CA LEU A 550 -23.67 -11.35 44.61
C LEU A 550 -22.82 -11.74 43.40
N ASP A 551 -21.55 -11.32 43.39
CA ASP A 551 -20.63 -11.80 42.36
C ASP A 551 -20.00 -13.14 42.77
N ASP A 552 -19.63 -13.96 41.78
CA ASP A 552 -19.15 -15.33 41.99
C ASP A 552 -17.90 -15.33 42.88
N TYR A 553 -17.01 -14.34 42.68
CA TYR A 553 -15.85 -14.11 43.54
C TYR A 553 -16.24 -13.91 45.03
N ASP A 554 -17.19 -13.01 45.34
CA ASP A 554 -17.61 -12.76 46.72
C ASP A 554 -18.36 -13.95 47.31
N GLU A 555 -19.12 -14.69 46.53
CA GLU A 555 -19.77 -15.92 46.98
C GLU A 555 -18.74 -16.96 47.42
N ILE A 556 -17.69 -17.18 46.63
CA ILE A 556 -16.67 -18.18 46.93
C ILE A 556 -15.77 -17.76 48.10
N PHE A 557 -15.32 -16.50 48.12
CA PHE A 557 -14.26 -16.06 49.03
C PHE A 557 -14.72 -15.24 50.23
N THR A 558 -15.91 -14.62 50.16
CA THR A 558 -16.44 -13.75 51.20
C THR A 558 -17.59 -14.42 51.96
N HIS A 559 -18.58 -14.96 51.24
CA HIS A 559 -19.85 -15.44 51.81
C HIS A 559 -19.93 -16.95 51.99
N PHE A 560 -19.16 -17.72 51.21
CA PHE A 560 -19.14 -19.18 51.20
C PHE A 560 -20.47 -19.83 50.78
N THR A 561 -21.21 -19.16 49.89
CA THR A 561 -22.43 -19.64 49.21
C THR A 561 -22.06 -20.41 47.93
N ASP A 562 -23.04 -21.06 47.28
CA ASP A 562 -22.84 -21.75 45.99
C ASP A 562 -23.18 -20.77 44.85
N PRO A 563 -22.19 -20.31 44.06
CA PRO A 563 -22.39 -19.28 43.02
C PRO A 563 -23.27 -19.72 41.83
N SER A 564 -23.77 -20.96 41.88
CA SER A 564 -24.68 -21.51 40.89
C SER A 564 -26.09 -21.76 41.44
N ASP A 565 -26.34 -21.39 42.70
CA ASP A 565 -27.59 -21.64 43.41
C ASP A 565 -28.03 -20.42 44.24
N SER A 566 -28.98 -19.67 43.67
CA SER A 566 -29.42 -18.36 44.19
C SER A 566 -30.05 -18.35 45.59
N ASP A 567 -30.14 -19.50 46.26
CA ASP A 567 -30.74 -19.76 47.58
C ASP A 567 -30.02 -20.99 48.17
N SER A 568 -28.79 -20.78 48.67
CA SER A 568 -27.84 -21.84 49.04
C SER A 568 -28.33 -22.77 50.15
N ASP A 569 -29.29 -22.32 50.97
CA ASP A 569 -29.82 -23.07 52.10
C ASP A 569 -31.28 -23.55 51.95
N ASP A 570 -31.88 -23.29 50.77
CA ASP A 570 -33.23 -23.68 50.36
C ASP A 570 -34.35 -23.08 51.25
N ASP A 571 -34.17 -21.89 51.83
CA ASP A 571 -35.11 -21.25 52.76
C ASP A 571 -36.16 -20.33 52.12
N THR A 572 -36.04 -20.11 50.80
CA THR A 572 -36.86 -19.24 49.93
C THR A 572 -36.49 -17.76 49.87
N ILE A 573 -35.39 -17.35 50.49
CA ILE A 573 -34.77 -16.04 50.33
C ILE A 573 -33.46 -16.24 49.55
N ASN A 574 -33.14 -15.33 48.64
CA ASN A 574 -31.91 -15.44 47.87
C ASN A 574 -30.71 -14.91 48.66
N ASP A 575 -29.53 -15.49 48.45
CA ASP A 575 -28.31 -15.20 49.22
C ASP A 575 -27.94 -13.71 49.15
N GLY A 576 -28.02 -13.12 47.96
CA GLY A 576 -27.81 -11.68 47.75
C GLY A 576 -28.82 -10.79 48.47
N ASP A 577 -30.08 -11.21 48.63
CA ASP A 577 -31.08 -10.47 49.40
C ASP A 577 -30.82 -10.58 50.90
N GLU A 578 -30.36 -11.73 51.38
CA GLU A 578 -29.95 -11.92 52.77
C GLU A 578 -28.78 -11.04 53.15
N ILE A 579 -27.74 -11.00 52.33
CA ILE A 579 -26.55 -10.17 52.56
C ILE A 579 -26.87 -8.68 52.40
N ASN A 580 -27.54 -8.27 51.32
CA ASN A 580 -27.69 -6.86 50.98
C ASN A 580 -28.92 -6.19 51.63
N THR A 581 -30.00 -6.95 51.88
CA THR A 581 -31.28 -6.41 52.36
C THR A 581 -31.55 -6.79 53.83
N TYR A 582 -31.44 -8.07 54.18
CA TYR A 582 -31.90 -8.57 55.49
C TYR A 582 -30.80 -8.60 56.56
N LEU A 583 -29.53 -8.63 56.15
CA LEU A 583 -28.33 -8.76 57.00
C LEU A 583 -28.37 -10.06 57.82
N THR A 584 -28.79 -11.15 57.19
CA THR A 584 -28.90 -12.51 57.74
C THR A 584 -27.75 -13.39 57.20
N ASP A 585 -27.70 -14.66 57.61
CA ASP A 585 -26.61 -15.58 57.25
C ASP A 585 -27.15 -16.53 56.16
N PRO A 586 -26.67 -16.46 54.91
CA PRO A 586 -27.24 -17.19 53.76
C PRO A 586 -27.02 -18.72 53.77
N LEU A 587 -26.75 -19.26 54.95
CA LEU A 587 -26.48 -20.67 55.20
C LEU A 587 -27.30 -21.19 56.41
N ASP A 588 -28.28 -20.42 56.92
CA ASP A 588 -29.13 -20.76 58.08
C ASP A 588 -30.61 -20.33 57.93
N ASP A 589 -31.47 -21.26 57.48
CA ASP A 589 -32.96 -21.24 57.46
C ASP A 589 -33.63 -20.32 58.52
N ASP A 590 -34.26 -19.22 58.06
CA ASP A 590 -34.78 -18.09 58.88
C ASP A 590 -36.27 -18.12 59.33
#